data_AF-A0A8K0CL25-F1
#
_entry.id   AF-A0A8K0CL25-F1
#
_cell.length_a   1.000
_cell.length_b   1.000
_cell.length_c   1.000
_cell.angle_alpha   90.00
_cell.angle_beta   90.00
_cell.angle_gamma   90.00
#
_symmetry.space_group_name_H-M   'P 1'
#
loop_
_entity.id
_entity.type
_entity.pdbx_description
1 polymer ?
#
loop_
_entity_poly.entity_id
_entity_poly.type
_entity_poly.pdbx_seq_one_letter_code
_entity_poly.pdbx_strand_id
1 'polypeptide(L)' 'MVLDSKSRKIINSILQFMKREADAGAPMIPLSKVQQRVSAATGISLRTINRIAKECREIEKGEKPSFSTPNKIRKNRKSK' A
#
# COMPACT_ATOMS: atom_id res chain seq x y z
N MET A 1 9.84 15.64 -9.26
CA MET A 1 8.73 15.01 -8.51
C MET A 1 8.94 15.31 -7.03
N VAL A 2 8.01 16.00 -6.37
CA VAL A 2 8.09 16.29 -4.93
C VAL A 2 7.19 15.29 -4.20
N LEU A 3 7.76 14.51 -3.28
CA LEU A 3 7.00 13.60 -2.43
C LEU A 3 6.36 14.35 -1.27
N ASP A 4 5.13 13.99 -0.91
CA ASP A 4 4.49 14.56 0.26
C ASP A 4 5.12 14.00 1.56
N SER A 5 4.84 14.65 2.69
CA SER A 5 5.40 14.25 3.99
C SER A 5 4.98 12.81 4.38
N LYS A 6 3.77 12.38 4.03
CA LYS A 6 3.27 11.04 4.37
C LYS A 6 4.00 9.97 3.58
N SER A 7 4.19 10.14 2.28
CA SER A 7 4.98 9.23 1.45
C SER A 7 6.43 9.14 1.95
N ARG A 8 7.06 10.25 2.32
CA ARG A 8 8.42 10.23 2.90
C ARG A 8 8.49 9.42 4.19
N LYS A 9 7.50 9.54 5.08
CA LYS A 9 7.42 8.74 6.31
C LYS A 9 7.30 7.24 6.02
N ILE A 10 6.44 6.86 5.07
CA ILE A 10 6.27 5.46 4.65
C ILE A 10 7.58 4.92 4.07
N ILE A 11 8.23 5.66 3.18
CA ILE A 11 9.52 5.27 2.60
C ILE A 11 10.58 5.06 3.69
N ASN A 12 10.67 5.98 4.66
CA ASN A 12 11.61 5.82 5.78
C ASN A 12 11.31 4.57 6.61
N SER A 13 10.03 4.26 6.87
CA SER A 13 9.64 3.03 7.56
C SER A 13 10.07 1.76 6.83
N ILE A 14 9.89 1.74 5.50
CA ILE A 14 10.34 0.62 4.66
C ILE A 14 11.86 0.49 4.72
N LEU A 15 12.60 1.59 4.61
CA LEU A 15 14.07 1.58 4.70
C LEU A 15 14.54 1.00 6.04
N GLN A 16 13.92 1.40 7.14
CA GLN A 16 14.26 0.88 8.47
C GLN A 16 13.95 -0.61 8.59
N PHE A 17 12.82 -1.06 8.04
CA PHE A 17 12.46 -2.48 8.01
C PHE A 17 13.49 -3.31 7.22
N MET A 18 13.87 -2.86 6.03
CA MET A 18 14.83 -3.56 5.19
C MET A 18 16.24 -3.56 5.78
N LYS A 19 16.66 -2.47 6.45
CA LYS A 19 17.94 -2.44 7.19
C LYS A 19 17.95 -3.49 8.29
N ARG A 20 16.88 -3.60 9.07
CA ARG A 20 16.78 -4.63 10.12
C ARG A 20 16.83 -6.06 9.56
N GLU A 21 16.19 -6.31 8.42
CA GLU A 21 16.30 -7.62 7.74
C GLU A 21 17.72 -7.89 7.25
N ALA A 22 18.41 -6.86 6.74
CA ALA A 22 19.80 -6.97 6.32
C ALA A 22 20.75 -7.24 7.50
N ASP A 23 20.58 -6.51 8.61
CA ASP A 23 21.36 -6.69 9.84
C ASP A 23 21.13 -8.08 10.46
N ALA A 24 19.91 -8.61 10.37
CA ALA A 24 19.58 -9.96 10.83
C ALA A 24 20.07 -11.06 9.89
N GLY A 25 20.47 -10.74 8.65
CA GLY A 25 20.88 -11.70 7.62
C GLY A 25 19.77 -12.64 7.14
N ALA A 26 18.52 -12.40 7.55
CA ALA A 26 17.38 -13.24 7.24
C ALA A 26 16.07 -12.41 7.22
N PRO A 27 15.09 -12.81 6.39
CA PRO A 27 13.80 -12.14 6.38
C PRO A 27 13.07 -12.37 7.71
N MET A 28 12.69 -11.29 8.40
CA MET A 28 11.95 -11.36 9.67
C MET A 28 10.57 -12.01 9.50
N ILE A 29 9.98 -11.85 8.32
CA ILE A 29 8.72 -12.45 7.92
C ILE A 29 8.97 -13.25 6.63
N PRO A 30 8.47 -14.49 6.51
CA PRO A 30 8.70 -15.32 5.32
C PRO A 30 8.38 -14.60 4.01
N LEU A 31 9.25 -14.79 3.00
CA LEU A 31 9.13 -14.14 1.70
C LEU A 31 7.77 -14.41 1.01
N SER A 32 7.17 -15.58 1.26
CA SER A 32 5.86 -15.96 0.75
C SER A 32 4.71 -15.09 1.31
N LYS A 33 4.88 -14.49 2.48
CA LYS A 33 3.84 -13.69 3.15
C LYS A 33 3.93 -12.21 2.78
N VAL A 34 3.91 -11.92 1.47
CA VAL A 34 4.12 -10.58 0.88
C VAL A 34 3.29 -9.49 1.56
N GLN A 35 1.98 -9.69 1.73
CA GLN A 35 1.09 -8.69 2.34
C GLN A 35 1.44 -8.40 3.80
N GLN A 36 1.87 -9.42 4.56
CA GLN A 36 2.31 -9.24 5.95
C GLN A 36 3.62 -8.47 6.03
N ARG A 37 4.55 -8.73 5.09
CA ARG A 37 5.81 -7.96 4.98
C ARG A 37 5.53 -6.48 4.71
N VAL A 38 4.65 -6.19 3.76
CA VAL A 38 4.26 -4.80 3.47
C VAL A 38 3.59 -4.14 4.68
N SER A 39 2.75 -4.88 5.41
CA SER A 39 2.10 -4.38 6.63
C SER A 39 3.12 -4.01 7.70
N ALA A 40 4.08 -4.88 7.96
CA ALA A 40 5.16 -4.62 8.91
C ALA A 40 6.07 -3.46 8.46
N ALA A 41 6.42 -3.39 7.17
CA ALA A 41 7.31 -2.36 6.64
C ALA A 41 6.67 -0.97 6.61
N THR A 42 5.36 -0.89 6.35
CA THR A 42 4.64 0.39 6.18
C THR A 42 3.88 0.84 7.43
N GLY A 43 3.63 -0.06 8.38
CA GLY A 43 2.75 0.18 9.54
C GLY A 43 1.26 0.27 9.18
N ILE A 44 0.88 -0.06 7.94
CA ILE A 44 -0.51 -0.04 7.48
C ILE A 44 -1.16 -1.39 7.76
N SER A 45 -2.44 -1.38 8.15
CA SER A 45 -3.17 -2.61 8.44
C SER A 45 -3.28 -3.53 7.22
N LEU A 46 -3.21 -4.84 7.46
CA LEU A 46 -3.39 -5.89 6.45
C LEU A 46 -4.68 -5.71 5.64
N ARG A 47 -5.78 -5.33 6.30
CA ARG A 47 -7.07 -5.07 5.63
C ARG A 47 -6.94 -3.99 4.55
N THR A 48 -6.24 -2.89 4.86
CA THR A 48 -6.03 -1.81 3.91
C THR A 48 -5.11 -2.24 2.77
N ILE A 49 -4.04 -2.97 3.07
CA ILE A 49 -3.12 -3.50 2.05
C ILE A 49 -3.84 -4.46 1.11
N ASN A 50 -4.67 -5.36 1.64
CA ASN A 50 -5.45 -6.30 0.84
C ASN A 50 -6.45 -5.58 -0.07
N ARG A 51 -7.06 -4.49 0.43
CA ARG A 51 -7.93 -3.64 -0.37
C ARG A 51 -7.16 -2.94 -1.49
N ILE A 52 -6.00 -2.37 -1.20
CA ILE A 52 -5.13 -1.73 -2.21
C ILE A 52 -4.69 -2.75 -3.26
N ALA A 53 -4.28 -3.94 -2.84
CA ALA A 53 -3.87 -5.02 -3.74
C ALA A 53 -5.02 -5.46 -4.66
N LYS A 54 -6.25 -5.53 -4.12
CA LYS A 54 -7.45 -5.80 -4.93
C LYS A 54 -7.70 -4.67 -5.93
N GLU A 55 -7.68 -3.41 -5.49
CA GLU A 55 -7.86 -2.26 -6.38
C GLU A 55 -6.80 -2.22 -7.49
N CYS A 56 -5.54 -2.57 -7.19
CA CYS A 56 -4.46 -2.65 -8.18
C CYS A 56 -4.80 -3.66 -9.29
N ARG A 57 -5.28 -4.85 -8.91
CA ARG A 57 -5.70 -5.88 -9.88
C ARG A 57 -6.88 -5.44 -10.75
N GLU A 58 -7.84 -4.73 -10.17
CA GLU A 58 -8.98 -4.17 -10.92
C GLU A 58 -8.50 -3.09 -11.92
N ILE A 59 -7.52 -2.28 -11.54
CA ILE A 59 -6.91 -1.28 -12.43
C ILE A 59 -6.13 -1.96 -13.57
N GLU A 60 -5.31 -2.97 -13.25
CA GLU A 60 -4.55 -3.74 -14.24
C GLU A 60 -5.45 -4.45 -15.26
N LYS A 61 -6.63 -4.90 -14.84
CA LYS A 61 -7.66 -5.48 -15.72
C LYS A 61 -8.43 -4.44 -16.54
N GLY A 62 -8.25 -3.15 -16.28
CA GLY A 62 -9.01 -2.07 -16.91
C GLY A 62 -10.43 -1.87 -16.35
N GLU A 63 -10.80 -2.56 -15.25
CA GLU A 63 -12.10 -2.39 -14.58
C GLU A 63 -12.18 -1.05 -13.83
N LYS A 64 -11.03 -0.47 -13.46
CA LYS A 64 -10.93 0.85 -12.82
C LYS A 64 -9.84 1.71 -13.43
N PRO A 65 -10.05 3.04 -13.56
CA PRO A 65 -9.04 3.93 -14.13
C PRO A 65 -7.93 4.31 -13.15
N SER A 66 -8.20 4.29 -11.82
CA SER A 66 -7.24 4.70 -10.79
C SER A 66 -7.64 4.23 -9.39
N PHE A 67 -6.70 4.32 -8.44
CA PHE A 67 -6.95 4.03 -7.03
C PHE A 67 -8.02 4.94 -6.44
N SER A 68 -8.88 4.37 -5.60
CA SER A 68 -9.94 5.15 -4.96
C SER A 68 -9.37 5.96 -3.80
N THR A 69 -9.66 7.27 -3.77
CA THR A 69 -9.42 8.07 -2.58
C THR A 69 -10.42 7.66 -1.49
N PRO A 70 -9.98 7.26 -0.29
CA PRO A 70 -10.88 6.95 0.82
C PRO A 70 -11.79 8.15 1.16
N ASN A 71 -13.03 7.88 1.57
CA ASN A 71 -14.02 8.88 1.98
C ASN A 71 -14.43 9.92 0.91
N LYS A 72 -14.04 9.73 -0.36
CA LYS A 72 -14.52 10.58 -1.45
C LYS A 72 -16.01 10.29 -1.70
N ILE A 73 -16.88 11.16 -1.21
CA ILE A 73 -18.32 11.12 -1.53
C ILE A 73 -18.47 11.38 -3.03
N ARG A 74 -18.98 10.39 -3.76
CA ARG A 74 -19.34 10.56 -5.18
C ARG A 74 -20.65 11.32 -5.24
N LYS A 75 -20.65 12.54 -5.77
CA LYS A 75 -21.89 13.24 -6.14
C LYS A 75 -22.52 12.45 -7.30
N ASN A 76 -23.64 11.79 -7.08
CA ASN A 76 -24.41 11.19 -8.17
C ASN A 76 -24.79 12.32 -9.15
N ARG A 77 -24.37 12.21 -10.41
CA ARG A 77 -24.94 13.03 -11.48
C ARG A 77 -26.40 12.62 -11.59
N LYS A 78 -27.33 13.50 -11.21
CA LYS A 78 -28.74 13.33 -11.55
C LYS A 78 -28.80 13.19 -13.07
N SER A 79 -29.25 12.04 -13.57
CA SER A 79 -29.65 11.91 -14.97
C SER A 79 -30.81 12.89 -15.18
N LYS A 80 -30.70 13.69 -16.23
CA LYS A 80 -31.75 14.62 -16.66
C LYS A 80 -32.94 13.84 -17.20
#